data_AF-A0A1C7GL01-F1
#
_entry.id   AF-A0A1C7GL01-F1
#
_cell.length_a   1.000
_cell.length_b   1.000
_cell.length_c   1.000
_cell.angle_alpha   90.00
_cell.angle_beta   90.00
_cell.angle_gamma   90.00
#
_symmetry.space_group_name_H-M   'P 1'
#
loop_
_entity.id
_entity.type
_entity.pdbx_description
1 polymer ?
#
loop_
_entity_poly.entity_id
_entity_poly.type
_entity_poly.pdbx_seq_one_letter_code
_entity_poly.pdbx_strand_id
1 'polypeptide(L)'
;METEIERIDRYEDERFSKTVLYQHGAFLVNGKPCEVEVTGGNSAVIRGEDAGLYPEIIDAFRFYAGHITRFVDVKGELVREFPPVEIFKVKLEKLQPSQFYVDQDKLAAVRTFIHGPEDIVIPVIPDGGGYISLDGHTRLAAAIDAGYSEVRAFIDEDPPPVEGFVAEARKRGIYTPYDMRRVTHDEYEVLWNKFCDDYFAETGALEDNSAQKS
;
A
#
# COMPACT_ATOMS: atom_id res chain seq x y z
N MET A 1 10.80 22.99 -13.82
CA MET A 1 11.08 21.55 -14.00
C MET A 1 10.17 20.87 -13.01
N GLU A 2 9.32 19.96 -13.47
CA GLU A 2 8.48 19.15 -12.58
C GLU A 2 9.41 18.24 -11.76
N THR A 3 9.13 18.09 -10.46
CA THR A 3 9.85 17.16 -9.60
C THR A 3 9.53 15.74 -10.05
N GLU A 4 10.55 14.94 -10.37
CA GLU A 4 10.37 13.52 -10.68
C GLU A 4 10.45 12.72 -9.38
N ILE A 5 9.35 12.08 -8.99
CA ILE A 5 9.25 11.20 -7.81
C ILE A 5 8.84 9.81 -8.28
N GLU A 6 9.73 8.84 -8.08
CA GLU A 6 9.52 7.41 -8.35
C GLU A 6 9.46 6.66 -7.02
N ARG A 7 8.46 5.81 -6.82
CA ARG A 7 8.39 4.93 -5.65
C ARG A 7 9.05 3.60 -6.00
N ILE A 8 9.89 3.08 -5.12
CA ILE A 8 10.57 1.81 -5.33
C ILE A 8 9.75 0.66 -4.74
N ASP A 9 9.13 -0.13 -5.62
CA ASP A 9 8.27 -1.26 -5.24
C ASP A 9 8.96 -2.65 -5.29
N ARG A 10 10.27 -2.66 -5.47
CA ARG A 10 11.12 -3.86 -5.34
C ARG A 10 11.63 -4.01 -3.91
N TYR A 11 11.81 -5.25 -3.48
CA TYR A 11 12.29 -5.57 -2.12
C TYR A 11 13.82 -5.65 -2.01
N GLU A 12 14.54 -5.50 -3.13
CA GLU A 12 15.99 -5.51 -3.21
C GLU A 12 16.47 -4.27 -3.98
N ASP A 13 17.10 -3.34 -3.26
CA ASP A 13 17.78 -2.19 -3.83
C ASP A 13 18.84 -1.68 -2.83
N GLU A 14 20.11 -1.71 -3.23
CA GLU A 14 21.23 -1.38 -2.33
C GLU A 14 21.27 0.09 -1.89
N ARG A 15 20.50 0.97 -2.55
CA ARG A 15 20.40 2.40 -2.18
C ARG A 15 19.56 2.62 -0.94
N PHE A 16 18.77 1.63 -0.52
CA PHE A 16 17.80 1.74 0.56
C PHE A 16 18.03 0.67 1.61
N SER A 17 17.63 0.98 2.83
CA SER A 17 17.54 0.03 3.93
C SER A 17 16.44 -0.99 3.67
N LYS A 18 16.69 -2.23 4.10
CA LYS A 18 15.70 -3.31 3.98
C LYS A 18 14.37 -2.97 4.65
N THR A 19 14.42 -2.34 5.83
CA THR A 19 13.24 -1.90 6.57
C THR A 19 12.35 -0.99 5.71
N VAL A 20 12.93 -0.01 5.03
CA VAL A 20 12.17 0.96 4.22
C VAL A 20 11.61 0.33 2.96
N LEU A 21 12.37 -0.54 2.28
CA LEU A 21 11.88 -1.30 1.12
C LEU A 21 10.65 -2.15 1.51
N TYR A 22 10.72 -2.80 2.66
CA TYR A 22 9.64 -3.65 3.17
C TYR A 22 8.38 -2.86 3.56
N GLN A 23 8.56 -1.63 4.05
CA GLN A 23 7.46 -0.72 4.36
C GLN A 23 6.95 0.04 3.11
N HIS A 24 7.51 -0.23 1.93
CA HIS A 24 7.26 0.53 0.70
C HIS A 24 7.43 2.05 0.87
N GLY A 25 8.44 2.44 1.64
CA GLY A 25 8.79 3.84 1.94
C GLY A 25 10.01 4.34 1.15
N ALA A 26 10.46 3.60 0.15
CA ALA A 26 11.63 3.96 -0.65
C ALA A 26 11.21 4.79 -1.87
N PHE A 27 11.85 5.93 -2.08
CA PHE A 27 11.58 6.84 -3.19
C PHE A 27 12.88 7.30 -3.86
N LEU A 28 12.85 7.47 -5.18
CA LEU A 28 13.86 8.26 -5.90
C LEU A 28 13.26 9.61 -6.25
N VAL A 29 13.97 10.67 -5.90
CA VAL A 29 13.56 12.05 -6.15
C VAL A 29 14.64 12.71 -6.98
N ASN A 30 14.33 13.01 -8.24
CA ASN A 30 15.31 13.42 -9.24
C ASN A 30 16.53 12.47 -9.28
N GLY A 31 16.26 11.15 -9.21
CA GLY A 31 17.26 10.08 -9.20
C GLY A 31 18.01 9.86 -7.87
N LYS A 32 17.70 10.63 -6.82
CA LYS A 32 18.36 10.52 -5.51
C LYS A 32 17.50 9.79 -4.48
N PRO A 33 18.06 8.92 -3.64
CA PRO A 33 17.28 8.16 -2.67
C PRO A 33 16.70 9.04 -1.56
N CYS A 34 15.43 8.82 -1.26
CA CYS A 34 14.74 9.31 -0.08
C CYS A 34 13.97 8.17 0.57
N GLU A 35 14.08 8.07 1.89
CA GLU A 35 13.45 7.05 2.71
C GLU A 35 12.40 7.66 3.62
N VAL A 36 11.25 6.99 3.70
CA VAL A 36 10.21 7.19 4.71
C VAL A 36 10.10 5.90 5.51
N GLU A 37 10.58 5.91 6.75
CA GLU A 37 10.51 4.77 7.65
C GLU A 37 9.39 4.97 8.66
N VAL A 38 8.42 4.05 8.70
CA VAL A 38 7.40 4.00 9.74
C VAL A 38 8.04 3.52 11.03
N THR A 39 8.04 4.38 12.05
CA THR A 39 8.67 4.12 13.36
C THR A 39 7.65 3.92 14.48
N GLY A 40 6.36 4.07 14.18
CA GLY A 40 5.26 3.86 15.13
C GLY A 40 3.91 3.84 14.43
N GLY A 41 2.83 3.63 15.20
CA GLY A 41 1.50 3.41 14.62
C GLY A 41 0.92 4.56 13.78
N ASN A 42 1.43 5.78 13.92
CA ASN A 42 1.04 6.95 13.12
C ASN A 42 2.23 7.86 12.75
N SER A 43 3.46 7.39 12.95
CA SER A 43 4.65 8.23 12.90
C SER A 43 5.70 7.63 11.98
N ALA A 44 6.36 8.50 11.21
CA ALA A 44 7.45 8.13 10.33
C ALA A 44 8.62 9.12 10.40
N VAL A 45 9.80 8.62 10.10
CA VAL A 45 11.02 9.42 9.89
C VAL A 45 11.27 9.52 8.39
N ILE A 46 11.41 10.74 7.86
CA ILE A 46 11.81 10.99 6.48
C ILE A 46 13.28 11.43 6.42
N ARG A 47 14.01 10.91 5.43
CA ARG A 47 15.42 11.26 5.21
C ARG A 47 15.79 11.16 3.74
N GLY A 48 16.47 12.18 3.25
CA GLY A 48 16.95 12.28 1.87
C GLY A 48 17.88 13.48 1.74
N GLU A 49 18.44 13.68 0.56
CA GLU A 49 19.38 14.79 0.33
C GLU A 49 18.69 16.15 0.31
N ASP A 50 17.47 16.22 -0.27
CA ASP A 50 16.73 17.47 -0.45
C ASP A 50 15.49 17.53 0.46
N ALA A 51 15.65 18.19 1.61
CA ALA A 51 14.56 18.42 2.56
C ALA A 51 13.45 19.33 1.99
N GLY A 52 13.73 20.10 0.94
CA GLY A 52 12.72 20.95 0.28
C GLY A 52 11.62 20.14 -0.40
N LEU A 53 11.89 18.88 -0.75
CA LEU A 53 10.97 17.99 -1.46
C LEU A 53 10.21 17.05 -0.51
N TYR A 54 10.51 17.08 0.79
CA TYR A 54 9.83 16.24 1.78
C TYR A 54 8.29 16.35 1.75
N PRO A 55 7.67 17.53 1.60
CA PRO A 55 6.21 17.62 1.53
C PRO A 55 5.61 16.77 0.42
N GLU A 56 6.20 16.78 -0.78
CA GLU A 56 5.74 16.05 -1.97
C GLU A 56 5.90 14.53 -1.78
N ILE A 57 7.02 14.10 -1.19
CA ILE A 57 7.29 12.69 -0.87
C ILE A 57 6.33 12.19 0.20
N ILE A 58 6.05 13.01 1.21
CA ILE A 58 5.09 12.68 2.28
C ILE A 58 3.69 12.49 1.70
N ASP A 59 3.26 13.36 0.77
CA ASP A 59 1.95 13.21 0.12
C ASP A 59 1.90 11.93 -0.73
N ALA A 60 2.95 11.65 -1.52
CA ALA A 60 3.06 10.40 -2.28
C ALA A 60 3.05 9.14 -1.39
N PHE A 61 3.75 9.18 -0.26
CA PHE A 61 3.74 8.08 0.71
C PHE A 61 2.38 7.89 1.37
N ARG A 62 1.73 8.98 1.77
CA ARG A 62 0.43 8.95 2.46
C ARG A 62 -0.72 8.48 1.58
N PHE A 63 -0.60 8.55 0.26
CA PHE A 63 -1.56 7.93 -0.65
C PHE A 63 -1.82 6.44 -0.30
N TYR A 64 -0.80 5.71 0.14
CA TYR A 64 -0.92 4.30 0.54
C TYR A 64 -1.01 4.11 2.06
N ALA A 65 -0.53 5.08 2.83
CA ALA A 65 -0.33 5.00 4.27
C ALA A 65 -0.96 6.19 5.01
N GLY A 66 -2.21 6.56 4.66
CA GLY A 66 -2.89 7.75 5.17
C GLY A 66 -2.97 7.86 6.70
N HIS A 67 -2.93 6.71 7.40
CA HIS A 67 -2.86 6.62 8.87
C HIS A 67 -1.56 7.14 9.49
N ILE A 68 -0.49 7.31 8.71
CA ILE A 68 0.74 7.98 9.16
C ILE A 68 0.50 9.48 9.06
N THR A 69 0.40 10.12 10.23
CA THR A 69 0.00 11.53 10.35
C THR A 69 1.13 12.41 10.87
N ARG A 70 2.23 11.85 11.36
CA ARG A 70 3.34 12.62 11.93
C ARG A 70 4.67 12.24 11.30
N PHE A 71 5.32 13.22 10.68
CA PHE A 71 6.59 13.05 9.98
C PHE A 71 7.67 13.93 10.61
N VAL A 72 8.80 13.33 10.96
CA VAL A 72 9.98 14.04 11.46
C VAL A 72 11.19 13.75 10.60
N ASP A 73 12.19 14.62 10.64
CA ASP A 73 13.49 14.36 10.03
C ASP A 73 14.40 13.50 10.92
N VAL A 74 15.63 13.25 10.47
CA VAL A 74 16.64 12.48 11.22
C VAL A 74 17.07 13.12 12.54
N LYS A 75 16.81 14.41 12.75
CA LYS A 75 17.10 15.12 14.01
C LYS A 75 15.90 15.10 14.96
N GLY A 76 14.75 14.56 14.51
CA GLY A 76 13.49 14.56 15.24
C GLY A 76 12.71 15.87 15.10
N GLU A 77 13.12 16.77 14.20
CA GLU A 77 12.40 18.01 13.93
C GLU A 77 11.13 17.70 13.13
N LEU A 78 10.00 18.34 13.50
CA LEU A 78 8.74 18.12 12.82
C LEU A 78 8.81 18.66 11.38
N VAL A 79 8.57 17.77 10.41
CA VAL A 79 8.51 18.11 8.99
C VAL A 79 7.07 18.41 8.59
N ARG A 80 6.14 17.51 8.94
CA ARG A 80 4.72 17.65 8.61
C ARG A 80 3.85 16.88 9.60
N GLU A 81 2.67 17.44 9.87
CA GLU A 81 1.65 16.80 10.71
C GLU A 81 0.27 16.95 10.06
N PHE A 82 -0.56 15.91 10.20
CA PHE A 82 -1.92 15.83 9.68
C PHE A 82 -2.91 15.55 10.81
N PRO A 83 -4.21 15.81 10.60
CA PRO A 83 -5.23 15.40 11.56
C PRO A 83 -5.10 13.91 11.92
N PRO A 84 -5.31 13.53 13.20
CA PRO A 84 -5.28 12.13 13.60
C PRO A 84 -6.26 11.29 12.80
N VAL A 85 -5.82 10.11 12.38
CA VAL A 85 -6.65 9.13 11.69
C VAL A 85 -6.98 8.00 12.66
N GLU A 86 -8.26 7.66 12.75
CA GLU A 86 -8.71 6.54 13.57
C GLU A 86 -8.29 5.21 12.94
N ILE A 87 -7.61 4.39 13.73
CA ILE A 87 -7.25 3.01 13.37
C ILE A 87 -8.11 2.06 14.18
N PHE A 88 -8.84 1.19 13.51
CA PHE A 88 -9.74 0.22 14.13
C PHE A 88 -9.42 -1.20 13.67
N LYS A 89 -9.96 -2.18 14.39
CA LYS A 89 -9.81 -3.60 14.05
C LYS A 89 -10.94 -4.05 13.15
N VAL A 90 -10.60 -4.81 12.11
CA VAL A 90 -11.57 -5.40 11.18
C VAL A 90 -11.28 -6.89 11.02
N LYS A 91 -12.33 -7.70 11.05
CA LYS A 91 -12.21 -9.13 10.78
C LYS A 91 -11.97 -9.36 9.29
N LEU A 92 -11.10 -10.32 8.96
CA LEU A 92 -10.81 -10.68 7.57
C LEU A 92 -12.07 -11.12 6.79
N GLU A 93 -13.01 -11.80 7.46
CA GLU A 93 -14.30 -12.21 6.88
C GLU A 93 -15.23 -11.04 6.48
N LYS A 94 -14.89 -9.81 6.91
CA LYS A 94 -15.65 -8.58 6.62
C LYS A 94 -14.98 -7.69 5.57
N LEU A 95 -13.87 -8.14 4.99
CA LEU A 95 -13.15 -7.41 3.96
C LEU A 95 -13.52 -7.94 2.58
N GLN A 96 -13.94 -7.08 1.67
CA GLN A 96 -14.04 -7.34 0.24
C GLN A 96 -12.74 -6.85 -0.43
N PRO A 97 -11.88 -7.73 -0.96
CA PRO A 97 -10.72 -7.32 -1.74
C PRO A 97 -11.13 -6.62 -3.05
N SER A 98 -10.36 -5.60 -3.45
CA SER A 98 -10.33 -5.05 -4.81
C SER A 98 -9.39 -5.83 -5.74
N GLN A 99 -8.59 -6.77 -5.23
CA GLN A 99 -7.63 -7.59 -5.98
C GLN A 99 -8.01 -9.07 -6.01
N PHE A 100 -7.60 -9.81 -7.06
CA PHE A 100 -7.99 -11.22 -7.26
C PHE A 100 -6.87 -12.22 -6.97
N TYR A 101 -5.62 -11.80 -7.21
CA TYR A 101 -4.44 -12.66 -7.16
C TYR A 101 -3.44 -12.17 -6.12
N VAL A 102 -2.67 -13.07 -5.54
CA VAL A 102 -1.57 -12.75 -4.62
C VAL A 102 -0.29 -13.33 -5.20
N ASP A 103 0.68 -12.46 -5.44
CA ASP A 103 2.02 -12.84 -5.85
C ASP A 103 2.75 -13.56 -4.69
N GLN A 104 3.20 -14.80 -4.94
CA GLN A 104 3.90 -15.60 -3.94
C GLN A 104 5.26 -15.02 -3.54
N ASP A 105 5.97 -14.36 -4.45
CA ASP A 105 7.28 -13.76 -4.17
C ASP A 105 7.11 -12.52 -3.29
N LYS A 106 6.12 -11.67 -3.61
CA LYS A 106 5.75 -10.54 -2.74
C LYS A 106 5.28 -11.04 -1.37
N LEU A 107 4.49 -12.11 -1.32
CA LEU A 107 4.03 -12.70 -0.06
C LEU A 107 5.20 -13.22 0.79
N ALA A 108 6.20 -13.84 0.18
CA ALA A 108 7.39 -14.31 0.88
C ALA A 108 8.17 -13.14 1.50
N ALA A 109 8.35 -12.04 0.76
CA ALA A 109 8.98 -10.83 1.27
C ALA A 109 8.19 -10.20 2.42
N VAL A 110 6.87 -10.03 2.24
CA VAL A 110 5.97 -9.41 3.22
C VAL A 110 5.96 -10.14 4.58
N ARG A 111 6.02 -11.47 4.56
CA ARG A 111 6.06 -12.27 5.79
C ARG A 111 7.31 -12.06 6.63
N THR A 112 8.41 -11.52 6.08
CA THR A 112 9.66 -11.36 6.84
C THR A 112 9.60 -10.27 7.91
N PHE A 113 8.63 -9.35 7.83
CA PHE A 113 8.52 -8.18 8.72
C PHE A 113 7.14 -8.01 9.36
N ILE A 114 6.16 -8.86 9.04
CA ILE A 114 4.93 -8.95 9.82
C ILE A 114 5.21 -9.79 11.06
N HIS A 115 5.26 -9.14 12.21
CA HIS A 115 5.49 -9.76 13.52
C HIS A 115 4.19 -9.92 14.32
N GLY A 116 3.18 -9.11 14.00
CA GLY A 116 1.86 -9.20 14.60
C GLY A 116 0.75 -8.56 13.73
N PRO A 117 -0.52 -8.71 14.12
CA PRO A 117 -1.64 -8.05 13.45
C PRO A 117 -1.55 -6.51 13.50
N GLU A 118 -0.77 -5.96 14.44
CA GLU A 118 -0.45 -4.53 14.54
C GLU A 118 0.33 -3.96 13.35
N ASP A 119 1.12 -4.79 12.67
CA ASP A 119 1.94 -4.38 11.52
C ASP A 119 1.11 -4.32 10.22
N ILE A 120 -0.14 -4.76 10.28
CA ILE A 120 -1.05 -4.82 9.14
C ILE A 120 -2.11 -3.73 9.31
N VAL A 121 -1.84 -2.57 8.74
CA VAL A 121 -2.78 -1.44 8.65
C VAL A 121 -3.13 -1.22 7.17
N ILE A 122 -4.40 -1.35 6.81
CA ILE A 122 -4.88 -1.21 5.43
C ILE A 122 -5.88 -0.06 5.25
N PRO A 123 -5.85 0.65 4.10
CA PRO A 123 -6.90 1.60 3.74
C PRO A 123 -8.17 0.85 3.33
N VAL A 124 -9.31 1.33 3.84
CA VAL A 124 -10.62 0.75 3.52
C VAL A 124 -11.70 1.81 3.31
N ILE A 125 -12.78 1.42 2.63
CA ILE A 125 -14.02 2.20 2.57
C ILE A 125 -15.21 1.34 3.03
N PRO A 126 -16.27 1.94 3.60
CA PRO A 126 -17.46 1.19 4.01
C PRO A 126 -18.16 0.48 2.84
N ASP A 127 -18.58 -0.77 3.04
CA ASP A 127 -19.31 -1.56 2.05
C ASP A 127 -20.44 -2.34 2.74
N GLY A 128 -21.60 -1.67 2.88
CA GLY A 128 -22.79 -2.22 3.53
C GLY A 128 -22.54 -2.64 4.99
N GLY A 129 -22.23 -3.93 5.20
CA GLY A 129 -21.99 -4.55 6.51
C GLY A 129 -20.53 -4.98 6.76
N GLY A 130 -19.61 -4.51 5.92
CA GLY A 130 -18.18 -4.74 6.00
C GLY A 130 -17.41 -3.57 5.36
N TYR A 131 -16.27 -3.86 4.77
CA TYR A 131 -15.41 -2.86 4.15
C TYR A 131 -14.78 -3.40 2.87
N ILE A 132 -14.53 -2.52 1.90
CA ILE A 132 -13.64 -2.82 0.77
C ILE A 132 -12.20 -2.51 1.19
N SER A 133 -11.29 -3.48 0.99
CA SER A 133 -9.85 -3.25 1.11
C SER A 133 -9.34 -2.67 -0.19
N LEU A 134 -8.89 -1.41 -0.13
CA LEU A 134 -8.39 -0.65 -1.29
C LEU A 134 -6.99 -1.11 -1.69
N ASP A 135 -6.15 -1.43 -0.71
CA ASP A 135 -4.77 -1.89 -0.86
C ASP A 135 -4.42 -2.86 0.29
N GLY A 136 -3.23 -3.46 0.23
CA GLY A 136 -2.65 -4.33 1.25
C GLY A 136 -3.00 -5.80 1.11
N HIS A 137 -3.47 -6.25 -0.06
CA HIS A 137 -3.94 -7.63 -0.29
C HIS A 137 -2.88 -8.70 0.00
N THR A 138 -1.61 -8.44 -0.32
CA THR A 138 -0.50 -9.35 0.04
C THR A 138 -0.30 -9.43 1.57
N ARG A 139 -0.46 -8.30 2.29
CA ARG A 139 -0.40 -8.27 3.76
C ARG A 139 -1.60 -9.00 4.38
N LEU A 140 -2.78 -8.91 3.77
CA LEU A 140 -3.95 -9.69 4.17
C LEU A 140 -3.72 -11.20 4.00
N ALA A 141 -3.12 -11.62 2.89
CA ALA A 141 -2.74 -13.01 2.68
C ALA A 141 -1.73 -13.49 3.73
N ALA A 142 -0.74 -12.66 4.08
CA ALA A 142 0.20 -12.96 5.16
C ALA A 142 -0.48 -13.08 6.53
N ALA A 143 -1.47 -12.23 6.84
CA ALA A 143 -2.29 -12.35 8.04
C ALA A 143 -3.00 -13.72 8.12
N ILE A 144 -3.57 -14.18 7.01
CA ILE A 144 -4.21 -15.50 6.92
C ILE A 144 -3.21 -16.62 7.23
N ASP A 145 -2.01 -16.56 6.63
CA ASP A 145 -0.97 -17.57 6.86
C ASP A 145 -0.47 -17.60 8.30
N ALA A 146 -0.43 -16.43 8.95
CA ALA A 146 -0.09 -16.29 10.36
C ALA A 146 -1.23 -16.71 11.32
N GLY A 147 -2.41 -17.06 10.78
CA GLY A 147 -3.56 -17.48 11.57
C GLY A 147 -4.32 -16.34 12.24
N TYR A 148 -4.11 -15.09 11.80
CA TYR A 148 -4.85 -13.95 12.33
C TYR A 148 -6.28 -13.93 11.77
N SER A 149 -7.25 -13.58 12.60
CA SER A 149 -8.65 -13.41 12.20
C SER A 149 -9.03 -11.96 11.93
N GLU A 150 -8.19 -11.02 12.37
CA GLU A 150 -8.42 -9.58 12.29
C GLU A 150 -7.12 -8.84 11.97
N VAL A 151 -7.26 -7.68 11.34
CA VAL A 151 -6.18 -6.74 11.02
C VAL A 151 -6.60 -5.33 11.41
N ARG A 152 -5.70 -4.36 11.31
CA ARG A 152 -6.03 -2.95 11.50
C ARG A 152 -6.39 -2.29 10.18
N ALA A 153 -7.27 -1.30 10.24
CA ALA A 153 -7.71 -0.53 9.09
C ALA A 153 -7.96 0.92 9.47
N PHE A 154 -7.96 1.78 8.45
CA PHE A 154 -8.40 3.18 8.54
C PHE A 154 -9.29 3.51 7.35
N ILE A 155 -10.20 4.46 7.52
CA ILE A 155 -11.07 4.93 6.44
C ILE A 155 -10.25 5.85 5.52
N ASP A 156 -10.24 5.54 4.23
CA ASP A 156 -9.77 6.48 3.22
C ASP A 156 -10.90 7.45 2.85
N GLU A 157 -10.66 8.74 3.05
CA GLU A 157 -11.66 9.79 2.79
C GLU A 157 -11.65 10.26 1.32
N ASP A 158 -10.60 9.95 0.57
CA ASP A 158 -10.45 10.30 -0.85
C ASP A 158 -10.01 9.07 -1.67
N PRO A 159 -10.83 8.00 -1.70
CA PRO A 159 -10.45 6.74 -2.30
C PRO A 159 -10.43 6.82 -3.84
N PRO A 160 -9.53 6.08 -4.51
CA PRO A 160 -9.60 5.91 -5.95
C PRO A 160 -10.88 5.14 -6.36
N PRO A 161 -11.35 5.28 -7.61
CA PRO A 161 -12.51 4.54 -8.11
C PRO A 161 -12.20 3.03 -8.12
N VAL A 162 -12.87 2.28 -7.25
CA VAL A 162 -12.58 0.86 -6.96
C VAL A 162 -13.72 -0.08 -7.35
N GLU A 163 -14.89 0.46 -7.72
CA GLU A 163 -16.13 -0.29 -7.91
C GLU A 163 -16.02 -1.35 -9.00
N GLY A 164 -15.36 -1.03 -10.12
CA GLY A 164 -15.17 -1.98 -11.22
C GLY A 164 -14.25 -3.14 -10.85
N PHE A 165 -13.18 -2.87 -10.11
CA PHE A 165 -12.31 -3.90 -9.55
C PHE A 165 -13.07 -4.81 -8.59
N VAL A 166 -13.86 -4.24 -7.67
CA VAL A 166 -14.69 -5.01 -6.73
C VAL A 166 -15.77 -5.83 -7.45
N ALA A 167 -16.41 -5.28 -8.48
CA ALA A 167 -17.40 -6.00 -9.27
C ALA A 167 -16.79 -7.22 -9.98
N GLU A 168 -15.61 -7.06 -10.57
CA GLU A 168 -14.88 -8.16 -11.21
C GLU A 168 -14.37 -9.18 -10.16
N ALA A 169 -13.94 -8.74 -8.98
CA ALA A 169 -13.58 -9.64 -7.86
C ALA A 169 -14.75 -10.56 -7.52
N ARG A 170 -15.93 -9.97 -7.28
CA ARG A 170 -17.15 -10.71 -6.94
C ARG A 170 -17.59 -11.64 -8.05
N LYS A 171 -17.49 -11.22 -9.32
CA LYS A 171 -17.80 -12.07 -10.48
C LYS A 171 -16.89 -13.29 -10.56
N ARG A 172 -15.64 -13.18 -10.11
CA ARG A 172 -14.66 -14.28 -10.00
C ARG A 172 -14.83 -15.12 -8.73
N GLY A 173 -15.82 -14.82 -7.90
CA GLY A 173 -16.06 -15.50 -6.63
C GLY A 173 -15.14 -15.07 -5.49
N ILE A 174 -14.49 -13.91 -5.61
CA ILE A 174 -13.64 -13.33 -4.57
C ILE A 174 -14.48 -12.40 -3.69
N TYR A 175 -14.89 -12.89 -2.51
CA TYR A 175 -15.72 -12.14 -1.57
C TYR A 175 -14.96 -11.74 -0.30
N THR A 176 -13.92 -12.49 0.03
CA THR A 176 -13.06 -12.26 1.18
C THR A 176 -11.58 -12.45 0.80
N PRO A 177 -10.63 -12.01 1.64
CA PRO A 177 -9.20 -12.23 1.38
C PRO A 177 -8.83 -13.72 1.29
N TYR A 178 -9.64 -14.62 1.86
CA TYR A 178 -9.46 -16.07 1.78
C TYR A 178 -9.70 -16.64 0.38
N ASP A 179 -10.49 -15.94 -0.44
CA ASP A 179 -10.85 -16.41 -1.78
C ASP A 179 -9.76 -16.06 -2.83
N MET A 180 -8.87 -15.12 -2.51
CA MET A 180 -7.81 -14.66 -3.42
C MET A 180 -6.86 -15.80 -3.79
N ARG A 181 -6.52 -15.89 -5.09
CA ARG A 181 -5.70 -16.96 -5.63
C ARG A 181 -4.21 -16.62 -5.56
N ARG A 182 -3.41 -17.51 -4.99
CA ARG A 182 -1.94 -17.37 -5.01
C ARG A 182 -1.40 -17.86 -6.33
N VAL A 183 -0.53 -17.07 -6.94
CA VAL A 183 0.06 -17.33 -8.26
C VAL A 183 1.56 -17.05 -8.22
N THR A 184 2.31 -17.61 -9.17
CA THR A 184 3.72 -17.25 -9.37
C THR A 184 3.87 -15.79 -9.80
N HIS A 185 5.07 -15.22 -9.67
CA HIS A 185 5.33 -13.84 -10.12
C HIS A 185 4.99 -13.65 -11.62
N ASP A 186 5.45 -14.55 -12.49
CA ASP A 186 5.15 -14.52 -13.93
C ASP A 186 3.64 -14.55 -14.22
N GLU A 187 2.89 -15.36 -13.47
CA GLU A 187 1.43 -15.41 -13.60
C GLU A 187 0.78 -14.13 -13.04
N TYR A 188 1.31 -13.54 -11.97
CA TYR A 188 0.79 -12.31 -11.41
C TYR A 188 0.92 -11.13 -12.38
N GLU A 189 2.07 -11.00 -13.05
CA GLU A 189 2.30 -9.98 -14.08
C GLU A 189 1.24 -10.03 -15.19
N VAL A 190 0.84 -11.24 -15.60
CA VAL A 190 -0.16 -11.42 -16.66
C VAL A 190 -1.59 -11.34 -16.14
N LEU A 191 -1.89 -11.97 -15.02
CA LEU A 191 -3.27 -12.12 -14.53
C LEU A 191 -3.77 -10.88 -13.78
N TRP A 192 -2.86 -10.11 -13.19
CA TRP A 192 -3.17 -8.92 -12.42
C TRP A 192 -2.65 -7.65 -13.09
N ASN A 193 -1.33 -7.48 -13.28
CA ASN A 193 -0.79 -6.20 -13.77
C ASN A 193 -1.31 -5.88 -15.17
N LYS A 194 -1.29 -6.85 -16.09
CA LYS A 194 -1.88 -6.66 -17.41
C LYS A 194 -3.39 -6.41 -17.37
N PHE A 195 -4.12 -7.06 -16.45
CA PHE A 195 -5.55 -6.79 -16.28
C PHE A 195 -5.79 -5.34 -15.86
N CYS A 196 -4.99 -4.82 -14.92
CA CYS A 196 -5.06 -3.42 -14.51
C CYS A 196 -4.75 -2.49 -15.69
N ASP A 197 -3.68 -2.75 -16.44
CA ASP A 197 -3.32 -1.96 -17.63
C ASP A 197 -4.45 -1.91 -18.66
N ASP A 198 -5.03 -3.07 -18.98
CA ASP A 198 -6.15 -3.18 -19.93
C ASP A 198 -7.39 -2.42 -19.40
N TYR A 199 -7.74 -2.62 -18.12
CA TYR A 199 -8.88 -1.96 -17.48
C TYR A 199 -8.74 -0.43 -17.51
N PHE A 200 -7.56 0.10 -17.17
CA PHE A 200 -7.31 1.53 -17.19
C PHE A 200 -7.31 2.10 -18.62
N ALA A 201 -6.77 1.37 -19.59
CA ALA A 201 -6.81 1.76 -21.00
C ALA A 201 -8.24 1.82 -21.57
N GLU A 202 -9.10 0.88 -21.17
CA GLU A 202 -10.50 0.82 -21.62
C GLU A 202 -11.41 1.86 -20.95
N THR A 203 -11.17 2.17 -19.67
CA THR A 203 -12.05 3.05 -18.87
C THR A 203 -11.63 4.51 -18.86
N GLY A 204 -10.44 4.84 -19.39
CA GLY A 204 -9.92 6.21 -19.44
C GLY A 204 -9.46 6.76 -18.09
N ALA A 205 -9.37 5.93 -17.05
CA ALA A 205 -8.90 6.30 -15.71
C ALA A 205 -7.36 6.52 -15.62
N LEU A 206 -6.70 6.76 -16.77
CA LEU A 206 -5.25 6.95 -16.87
C LEU A 206 -4.77 8.38 -16.59
N GLU A 207 -5.64 9.37 -16.39
CA GLU A 207 -5.19 10.77 -16.29
C GLU A 207 -4.55 11.18 -14.95
N ASP A 208 -4.51 10.31 -13.92
CA ASP A 208 -3.92 10.69 -12.61
C ASP A 208 -2.98 9.64 -12.00
N ASN A 209 -2.45 8.72 -12.82
CA ASN A 209 -1.74 7.54 -12.33
C ASN A 209 -0.26 7.48 -12.73
N SER A 210 0.37 8.64 -12.94
CA SER A 210 1.83 8.74 -13.16
C SER A 210 2.66 8.20 -11.99
N ALA A 211 2.05 7.90 -10.84
CA ALA A 211 2.68 7.28 -9.68
C ALA A 211 2.71 5.74 -9.68
N GLN A 212 2.11 5.05 -10.66
CA GLN A 212 2.09 3.58 -10.77
C GLN A 212 2.96 3.00 -11.89
N LYS A 213 3.77 3.83 -12.55
CA LYS A 213 4.68 3.39 -13.62
C LYS A 213 6.11 3.85 -13.36
N SER A 214 6.83 3.11 -12.51
CA SER A 214 8.26 2.71 -12.63
C SER A 214 8.75 2.14 -11.31
#